data_AF-A0A661JXT9-F1
#
_entry.id   AF-A0A661JXT9-F1
#
_cell.length_a   1.000
_cell.length_b   1.000
_cell.length_c   1.000
_cell.angle_alpha   90.00
_cell.angle_beta   90.00
_cell.angle_gamma   90.00
#
_symmetry.space_group_name_H-M   'P 1'
#
loop_
_entity.id
_entity.type
_entity.pdbx_description
1 polymer ?
#
loop_
_entity_poly.entity_id
_entity_poly.type
_entity_poly.pdbx_seq_one_letter_code
_entity_poly.pdbx_strand_id
1 'polypeptide(L)'
;MRGLVVALILGLFVLSVVVRVLPPVPEEAISSTLDGFYYLRQAQLLKEGVYRPGTPDPLRNYPDGGTYGEPSFLSEVIAFSSKATGLSVDEAPRKLRLIPVLGSLAVIPLFLMGFSTG
;
A
#
# COMPACT_ATOMS: atom_id res chain seq x y z
N MET A 1 5.29 -24.13 -25.90
CA MET A 1 4.94 -22.69 -25.76
C MET A 1 4.58 -22.29 -24.33
N ARG A 2 3.71 -23.01 -23.61
CA ARG A 2 3.34 -22.69 -22.21
C ARG A 2 4.52 -22.52 -21.25
N GLY A 3 5.55 -23.38 -21.31
CA GLY A 3 6.73 -23.26 -20.44
C GLY A 3 7.56 -21.98 -20.65
N LEU A 4 7.61 -21.46 -21.87
CA LEU A 4 8.29 -20.19 -22.19
C LEU A 4 7.51 -19.00 -21.60
N VAL A 5 6.18 -19.02 -21.70
CA VAL A 5 5.30 -17.98 -21.13
C VAL A 5 5.39 -17.96 -19.60
N VAL A 6 5.41 -19.13 -18.96
CA VAL A 6 5.62 -19.25 -17.51
C VAL A 6 6.96 -18.63 -17.09
N ALA A 7 8.05 -19.03 -17.77
CA ALA A 7 9.39 -18.52 -17.47
C ALA A 7 9.50 -17.01 -17.67
N LEU A 8 8.83 -16.47 -18.70
CA LEU A 8 8.86 -15.04 -19.01
C LEU A 8 8.11 -14.22 -17.95
N ILE A 9 6.97 -14.71 -17.44
CA ILE A 9 6.22 -13.99 -16.41
C ILE A 9 6.88 -14.12 -15.04
N LEU A 10 7.45 -15.28 -14.70
CA LEU A 10 8.32 -15.41 -13.52
C LEU A 10 9.51 -14.47 -13.60
N GLY A 11 10.15 -14.37 -14.78
CA GLY A 11 11.22 -13.40 -15.04
C GLY A 11 10.77 -11.96 -14.84
N LEU A 12 9.59 -11.58 -15.35
CA LEU A 12 9.02 -10.24 -15.15
C LEU A 12 8.64 -9.97 -13.69
N PHE A 13 8.15 -10.97 -12.94
CA PHE A 13 7.88 -10.84 -11.52
C PHE A 13 9.16 -10.61 -10.73
N VAL A 14 10.19 -11.43 -10.95
CA VAL A 14 11.50 -11.28 -10.31
C VAL A 14 12.11 -9.93 -10.67
N LEU A 15 12.04 -9.51 -11.94
CA LEU A 15 12.53 -8.21 -12.39
C LEU A 15 11.76 -7.06 -11.73
N SER A 16 10.43 -7.16 -11.63
CA SER A 16 9.58 -6.16 -10.97
C SER A 16 9.93 -6.03 -9.49
N VAL A 17 10.12 -7.14 -8.79
CA VAL A 17 10.57 -7.18 -7.40
C VAL A 17 11.97 -6.58 -7.30
N VAL A 18 12.92 -7.00 -8.13
CA VAL A 18 14.29 -6.49 -8.12
C VAL A 18 14.33 -4.97 -8.33
N VAL A 19 13.63 -4.46 -9.35
CA VAL A 19 13.63 -3.03 -9.70
C VAL A 19 12.90 -2.18 -8.67
N ARG A 20 11.87 -2.69 -7.99
CA ARG A 20 11.04 -1.88 -7.07
C ARG A 20 11.39 -2.08 -5.60
N VAL A 21 11.88 -3.26 -5.25
CA VAL A 21 12.19 -3.63 -3.87
C VAL A 21 13.66 -3.35 -3.58
N LEU A 22 14.62 -3.72 -4.42
CA LEU A 22 16.04 -3.57 -4.06
C LEU A 22 16.53 -2.12 -3.90
N PRO A 23 16.10 -1.13 -4.71
CA PRO A 23 16.56 0.24 -4.52
C PRO A 23 16.21 0.76 -3.12
N PRO A 24 17.01 1.71 -2.60
CA PRO A 24 16.62 2.43 -1.40
C PRO A 24 15.30 3.16 -1.67
N VAL A 25 14.30 2.90 -0.82
CA VAL A 25 13.05 3.65 -0.84
C VAL A 25 13.38 5.04 -0.28
N PRO A 26 13.12 6.14 -1.02
CA PRO A 26 13.34 7.49 -0.51
C PRO A 26 12.68 7.66 0.85
N GLU A 27 13.32 8.39 1.77
CA GLU A 27 12.79 8.53 3.13
C GLU A 27 11.36 9.08 3.16
N GLU A 28 10.97 9.84 2.13
CA GLU A 28 9.69 10.53 1.99
C GLU A 28 8.70 9.88 1.00
N ALA A 29 8.90 8.62 0.58
CA ALA A 29 8.15 8.07 -0.55
C ALA A 29 6.61 8.08 -0.40
N ILE A 30 6.07 8.02 0.83
CA ILE A 30 4.62 8.06 1.08
C ILE A 30 4.13 9.46 1.36
N SER A 31 4.95 10.28 2.02
CA SER A 31 4.72 11.71 2.19
C SER A 31 4.97 12.50 0.90
N SER A 32 5.38 11.85 -0.19
CA SER A 32 5.65 12.49 -1.48
C SER A 32 4.38 12.98 -2.19
N THR A 33 3.20 12.50 -1.77
CA THR A 33 1.90 12.94 -2.30
C THR A 33 1.00 13.47 -1.19
N LEU A 34 0.18 14.48 -1.51
CA LEU A 34 -0.78 15.07 -0.56
C LEU A 34 -1.77 14.01 -0.02
N ASP A 35 -2.21 13.09 -0.86
CA ASP A 35 -3.10 11.99 -0.47
C ASP A 35 -2.42 11.00 0.48
N GLY A 36 -1.10 10.82 0.34
CA GLY A 36 -0.31 9.94 1.18
C GLY A 36 -0.35 10.32 2.66
N PHE A 37 -0.30 11.62 2.96
CA PHE A 37 -0.48 12.11 4.34
C PHE A 37 -1.85 11.78 4.91
N TYR A 38 -2.90 11.85 4.09
CA TYR A 38 -4.24 11.46 4.53
C TYR A 38 -4.31 9.95 4.85
N TYR A 39 -3.68 9.11 4.03
CA TYR A 39 -3.64 7.67 4.28
C TYR A 39 -2.84 7.29 5.53
N LEU A 40 -1.73 7.97 5.80
CA LEU A 40 -0.95 7.77 7.03
C LEU A 40 -1.74 8.18 8.26
N ARG A 41 -2.44 9.32 8.21
CA ARG A 41 -3.32 9.75 9.29
C ARG A 41 -4.43 8.74 9.55
N GLN A 42 -5.11 8.26 8.51
CA GLN A 42 -6.11 7.20 8.66
C GLN A 42 -5.49 5.94 9.30
N ALA A 43 -4.32 5.52 8.84
CA ALA A 43 -3.62 4.36 9.38
C ALA A 43 -3.29 4.52 10.87
N GLN A 44 -2.89 5.72 11.31
CA GLN A 44 -2.66 6.02 12.72
C GLN A 44 -3.94 5.86 13.54
N LEU A 45 -5.03 6.47 13.10
CA LEU A 45 -6.33 6.39 13.78
C LEU A 45 -6.87 4.95 13.81
N LEU A 46 -6.64 4.17 12.75
CA LEU A 46 -6.97 2.75 12.68
C LEU A 46 -6.13 1.92 13.65
N LYS A 47 -4.81 2.18 13.72
CA LYS A 47 -3.89 1.51 14.66
C LYS A 47 -4.31 1.76 16.11
N GLU A 48 -4.72 2.98 16.42
CA GLU A 48 -5.22 3.40 17.74
C GLU A 48 -6.65 2.91 18.04
N GLY A 49 -7.37 2.39 17.04
CA GLY A 49 -8.75 1.91 17.19
C GLY A 49 -9.80 3.02 17.35
N VAL A 50 -9.46 4.26 16.97
CA VAL A 50 -10.32 5.44 17.11
C VAL A 50 -10.95 5.89 15.80
N TYR A 51 -10.48 5.38 14.65
CA TYR A 51 -11.09 5.65 13.35
C TYR A 51 -12.52 5.11 13.28
N ARG A 52 -13.47 5.98 12.92
CA ARG A 52 -14.90 5.62 12.77
C ARG A 52 -15.44 6.23 11.48
N PRO A 53 -15.81 5.41 10.48
CA PRO A 53 -16.47 5.91 9.27
C PRO A 53 -17.75 6.67 9.61
N GLY A 54 -18.00 7.76 8.88
CA GLY A 54 -19.19 8.60 9.04
C GLY A 54 -19.16 9.57 10.23
N THR A 55 -18.15 9.52 11.12
CA THR A 55 -18.03 10.53 12.18
C THR A 55 -17.32 11.80 11.68
N PRO A 56 -17.49 12.95 12.36
CA PRO A 56 -16.84 14.19 11.96
C PRO A 56 -15.32 14.07 11.94
N ASP A 57 -14.73 14.52 10.83
CA ASP A 57 -13.29 14.71 10.65
C ASP A 57 -12.98 16.22 10.74
N PRO A 58 -12.56 16.74 11.90
CA PRO A 58 -12.39 18.17 12.13
C PRO A 58 -11.18 18.76 11.39
N LEU A 59 -10.25 17.91 10.92
CA LEU A 59 -9.06 18.34 10.19
C LEU A 59 -9.28 18.36 8.68
N ARG A 60 -10.40 17.79 8.21
CA ARG A 60 -10.78 17.81 6.80
C ARG A 60 -11.67 19.01 6.53
N ASN A 61 -11.35 19.79 5.49
CA ASN A 61 -12.15 20.95 5.05
C ASN A 61 -12.45 21.96 6.17
N TYR A 62 -11.45 22.29 6.99
CA TYR A 62 -11.62 23.31 8.03
C TYR A 62 -11.97 24.68 7.41
N PRO A 63 -12.92 25.46 7.95
CA PRO A 63 -13.65 25.24 9.22
C PRO A 63 -14.95 24.43 9.10
N ASP A 64 -15.44 24.20 7.88
CA ASP A 64 -16.73 23.54 7.63
C ASP A 64 -16.74 22.06 8.09
N GLY A 65 -15.55 21.46 8.17
CA GLY A 65 -15.37 20.08 8.57
C GLY A 65 -15.70 19.10 7.43
N GLY A 66 -15.31 17.84 7.63
CA GLY A 66 -15.72 16.73 6.80
C GLY A 66 -16.23 15.58 7.65
N THR A 67 -16.53 14.46 7.00
CA THR A 67 -16.68 13.17 7.68
C THR A 67 -15.55 12.24 7.26
N TYR A 68 -15.19 11.32 8.15
CA TYR A 68 -14.37 10.19 7.77
C TYR A 68 -15.13 9.31 6.77
N GLY A 69 -14.47 8.97 5.67
CA GLY A 69 -14.99 7.98 4.72
C GLY A 69 -14.76 6.56 5.22
N GLU A 70 -14.98 5.60 4.32
CA GLU A 70 -14.45 4.25 4.51
C GLU A 70 -12.90 4.29 4.50
N PRO A 71 -12.24 3.49 5.34
CA PRO A 71 -10.79 3.46 5.37
C PRO A 71 -10.24 2.94 4.03
N SER A 72 -9.13 3.52 3.58
CA SER A 72 -8.47 2.99 2.39
C SER A 72 -7.82 1.64 2.70
N PHE A 73 -7.83 0.71 1.74
CA PHE A 73 -7.11 -0.56 1.86
C PHE A 73 -5.62 -0.35 2.22
N LEU A 74 -4.99 0.68 1.64
CA LEU A 74 -3.60 1.02 1.96
C LEU A 74 -3.45 1.39 3.45
N SER A 75 -4.35 2.23 3.97
CA SER A 75 -4.36 2.62 5.39
C SER A 75 -4.53 1.42 6.32
N GLU A 76 -5.39 0.46 5.97
CA GLU A 76 -5.55 -0.77 6.74
C GLU A 76 -4.29 -1.63 6.75
N VAL A 77 -3.66 -1.83 5.59
CA VAL A 77 -2.42 -2.60 5.47
C VAL A 77 -1.29 -1.94 6.28
N ILE A 78 -1.17 -0.61 6.23
CA ILE A 78 -0.19 0.14 7.02
C ILE A 78 -0.48 0.00 8.52
N ALA A 79 -1.73 0.17 8.95
CA ALA A 79 -2.12 0.03 10.36
C ALA A 79 -1.84 -1.39 10.89
N PHE A 80 -2.24 -2.41 10.12
CA PHE A 80 -2.03 -3.82 10.46
C PHE A 80 -0.54 -4.15 10.58
N SER A 81 0.25 -3.80 9.56
CA SER A 81 1.70 -4.07 9.56
C SER A 81 2.44 -3.30 10.65
N SER A 82 2.06 -2.05 10.90
CA SER A 82 2.58 -1.25 12.02
C SER A 82 2.27 -1.89 13.37
N LYS A 83 1.04 -2.38 13.57
CA LYS A 83 0.64 -3.09 14.79
C LYS A 83 1.37 -4.43 14.95
N ALA A 84 1.55 -5.18 13.88
CA ALA A 84 2.22 -6.48 13.90
C ALA A 84 3.73 -6.38 14.16
N THR A 85 4.39 -5.31 13.70
CA THR A 85 5.85 -5.14 13.77
C THR A 85 6.32 -4.20 14.87
N GLY A 86 5.41 -3.44 15.48
CA GLY A 86 5.74 -2.40 16.47
C GLY A 86 6.32 -1.11 15.87
N LEU A 87 6.51 -1.05 14.55
CA LEU A 87 6.99 0.14 13.85
C LEU A 87 5.93 1.27 13.88
N SER A 88 6.33 2.53 13.70
CA SER A 88 5.37 3.63 13.51
C SER A 88 4.64 3.49 12.15
N VAL A 89 3.52 4.19 11.97
CA VAL A 89 2.79 4.17 10.69
C VAL A 89 3.57 4.83 9.55
N ASP A 90 4.51 5.73 9.87
CA ASP A 90 5.42 6.35 8.91
C ASP A 90 6.57 5.40 8.54
N GLU A 91 7.03 4.60 9.49
CA GLU A 91 8.18 3.70 9.29
C GLU A 91 7.79 2.38 8.65
N ALA A 92 6.67 1.77 9.06
CA ALA A 92 6.25 0.44 8.62
C ALA A 92 6.22 0.31 7.09
N PRO A 93 5.65 1.27 6.34
CA PRO A 93 5.56 1.12 4.89
C PRO A 93 6.92 1.16 4.18
N ARG A 94 7.87 1.92 4.75
CA ARG A 94 9.25 2.06 4.23
C ARG A 94 10.07 0.83 4.56
N LYS A 95 10.13 0.45 5.84
CA LYS A 95 10.95 -0.67 6.34
C LYS A 95 10.46 -2.01 5.80
N LEU A 96 9.14 -2.16 5.61
CA LEU A 96 8.53 -3.38 5.07
C LEU A 96 8.33 -3.31 3.55
N ARG A 97 8.68 -2.18 2.91
CA ARG A 97 8.55 -1.96 1.46
C ARG A 97 7.14 -2.29 0.96
N LEU A 98 6.11 -1.86 1.70
CA LEU A 98 4.71 -2.25 1.46
C LEU A 98 4.24 -1.84 0.05
N ILE A 99 4.53 -0.62 -0.39
CA ILE A 99 4.11 -0.14 -1.72
C ILE A 99 4.75 -0.96 -2.85
N PRO A 100 6.08 -1.16 -2.88
CA PRO A 100 6.70 -2.08 -3.84
C PRO A 100 6.09 -3.48 -3.83
N VAL A 101 5.90 -4.07 -2.65
CA VAL A 101 5.33 -5.43 -2.50
C VAL A 101 3.91 -5.49 -3.06
N LEU A 102 3.04 -4.55 -2.66
CA LEU A 102 1.67 -4.47 -3.16
C LEU A 102 1.64 -4.22 -4.67
N GLY A 103 2.51 -3.35 -5.18
CA GLY A 103 2.65 -3.08 -6.61
C GLY A 103 3.14 -4.28 -7.42
N SER A 104 3.95 -5.16 -6.83
CA SER A 104 4.38 -6.42 -7.47
C SER A 104 3.26 -7.46 -7.53
N LEU A 105 2.27 -7.44 -6.63
CA LEU A 105 1.11 -8.35 -6.69
C LEU A 105 0.24 -8.12 -7.93
N ALA A 106 0.26 -6.93 -8.53
CA ALA A 106 -0.45 -6.64 -9.78
C ALA A 106 0.02 -7.51 -10.96
N VAL A 107 1.19 -8.15 -10.87
CA VAL A 107 1.68 -9.09 -11.88
C VAL A 107 0.91 -10.43 -11.83
N ILE A 108 0.32 -10.81 -10.70
CA ILE A 108 -0.37 -12.09 -10.52
C ILE A 108 -1.64 -12.18 -11.40
N PRO A 109 -2.55 -11.20 -11.42
CA PRO A 109 -3.71 -11.24 -12.33
C PRO A 109 -3.29 -11.30 -13.80
N LEU A 110 -2.22 -10.57 -14.19
CA LEU A 110 -1.67 -10.62 -15.55
C LEU A 110 -1.14 -12.01 -15.90
N PHE A 111 -0.50 -12.69 -14.93
CA PHE A 111 -0.07 -14.08 -15.08
C PHE A 111 -1.25 -15.03 -15.32
N LEU A 112 -2.31 -14.90 -14.51
CA LEU A 112 -3.48 -15.77 -14.58
C LEU A 112 -4.31 -15.55 -15.85
N MET A 113 -4.46 -14.30 -16.31
CA MET A 113 -5.13 -13.99 -17.58
C MET A 113 -4.42 -14.64 -18.76
N GLY A 114 -3.08 -14.54 -18.83
CA GLY A 114 -2.29 -15.19 -19.88
C GLY A 114 -2.36 -16.72 -19.87
N PHE A 115 -2.65 -17.34 -18.72
CA PHE A 115 -2.86 -18.79 -18.59
C PHE A 115 -4.27 -19.24 -18.99
N SER A 116 -5.28 -18.41 -18.70
CA SER A 116 -6.69 -18.70 -18.99
C SER A 116 -7.00 -18.66 -20.49
N THR A 117 -6.29 -17.82 -21.24
CA THR A 117 -6.51 -17.64 -22.69
C THR A 117 -5.69 -18.58 -23.59
N GLY A 118 -5.05 -19.63 -23.05
CA GLY A 118 -4.18 -20.51 -23.83
C GLY A 118 -4.16 -21.97 -23.39
#